data_AF-A0A8T4U104-F1
#
_entry.id   AF-A0A8T4U104-F1
#
_cell.length_a   1.000
_cell.length_b   1.000
_cell.length_c   1.000
_cell.angle_alpha   90.00
_cell.angle_beta   90.00
_cell.angle_gamma   90.00
#
_symmetry.space_group_name_H-M   'P 1'
#
loop_
_entity.id
_entity.type
_entity.pdbx_description
1 polymer ?
#
loop_
_entity_poly.entity_id
_entity_poly.type
_entity_poly.pdbx_seq_one_letter_code
_entity_poly.pdbx_strand_id
1 'polypeptide(L)'
;MGPLIIAGVIVRESDVVGLRYLGIKDSKLLTPIQRENISKELRKIVQFKIIKITPKQIDSAVESDNSNLNWLEADNTIKILKELNPNKAYIDCPSTNINAYKNYLRKRIETGIELHVGHKMDSDNIVCSAASIIAKTE
;
A
#
# COMPACT_ATOMS: atom_id res chain seq x y z
N MET A 1 20.23 8.28 1.22
CA MET A 1 18.83 8.22 1.67
C MET A 1 17.94 8.06 0.47
N GLY A 2 17.12 7.01 0.44
CA GLY A 2 16.21 6.73 -0.67
C GLY A 2 14.83 7.36 -0.42
N PRO A 3 14.00 7.49 -1.47
CA PRO A 3 12.61 7.91 -1.33
C PRO A 3 11.79 6.83 -0.59
N LEU A 4 10.72 7.26 0.07
CA LEU A 4 9.67 6.35 0.56
C LEU A 4 8.69 6.08 -0.59
N ILE A 5 8.41 4.81 -0.85
CA ILE A 5 7.46 4.37 -1.88
C ILE A 5 6.20 3.83 -1.22
N ILE A 6 5.04 4.35 -1.62
CA ILE A 6 3.74 3.80 -1.24
C ILE A 6 3.05 3.36 -2.52
N ALA A 7 2.54 2.13 -2.53
CA ALA A 7 1.81 1.58 -3.66
C ALA A 7 0.43 1.06 -3.23
N GLY A 8 -0.52 1.14 -4.14
CA GLY A 8 -1.82 0.47 -4.04
C GLY A 8 -2.09 -0.33 -5.30
N VAL A 9 -2.76 -1.47 -5.13
CA VAL A 9 -3.20 -2.34 -6.21
C VAL A 9 -4.70 -2.50 -6.10
N ILE A 10 -5.39 -2.45 -7.23
CA ILE A 10 -6.80 -2.80 -7.33
C ILE A 10 -6.97 -4.00 -8.27
N VAL A 11 -7.79 -4.94 -7.82
CA VAL A 11 -8.08 -6.18 -8.52
C VAL A 11 -9.53 -6.55 -8.25
N ARG A 12 -10.21 -7.17 -9.23
CA ARG A 12 -11.55 -7.71 -9.02
C ARG A 12 -11.46 -8.94 -8.14
N GLU A 13 -12.47 -9.17 -7.33
CA GLU A 13 -12.49 -10.33 -6.42
C GLU A 13 -12.35 -11.66 -7.16
N SER A 14 -12.93 -11.77 -8.37
CA SER A 14 -12.79 -12.93 -9.27
C SER A 14 -11.34 -13.22 -9.67
N ASP A 15 -10.50 -12.19 -9.74
CA ASP A 15 -9.16 -12.26 -10.31
C ASP A 15 -8.09 -12.42 -9.21
N VAL A 16 -8.47 -12.30 -7.93
CA VAL A 16 -7.59 -12.48 -6.77
C VAL A 16 -6.94 -13.87 -6.75
N VAL A 17 -7.66 -14.90 -7.23
CA VAL A 17 -7.11 -16.26 -7.33
C VAL A 17 -5.91 -16.30 -8.29
N GLY A 18 -5.94 -15.51 -9.37
CA GLY A 18 -4.83 -15.35 -10.31
C GLY A 18 -3.53 -14.89 -9.64
N LEU A 19 -3.63 -14.01 -8.65
CA LEU A 19 -2.48 -13.52 -7.89
C LEU A 19 -1.77 -14.63 -7.10
N ARG A 20 -2.50 -15.67 -6.65
CA ARG A 20 -1.91 -16.80 -5.91
C ARG A 20 -0.95 -17.59 -6.78
N TYR A 21 -1.28 -17.75 -8.06
CA TYR A 21 -0.46 -18.50 -9.01
C TYR A 21 0.87 -17.80 -9.35
N LEU A 22 1.00 -16.50 -9.07
CA LEU A 22 2.25 -15.74 -9.20
C LEU A 22 3.22 -15.94 -8.03
N GLY A 23 2.87 -16.73 -7.01
CA GLY A 23 3.77 -17.00 -5.88
C GLY A 23 3.94 -15.82 -4.91
N ILE A 24 3.00 -14.87 -4.89
CA ILE A 24 3.08 -13.61 -4.13
C ILE A 24 3.03 -13.83 -2.60
N LYS A 25 2.38 -14.91 -2.14
CA LYS A 25 2.06 -15.13 -0.71
C LYS A 25 3.29 -15.13 0.20
N ASP A 26 4.43 -15.63 -0.28
CA ASP A 26 5.66 -15.73 0.50
C ASP A 26 6.65 -14.63 0.12
N SER A 27 6.17 -13.40 -0.09
CA SER A 27 6.99 -12.28 -0.57
C SER A 27 8.20 -11.95 0.32
N LYS A 28 8.16 -12.35 1.59
CA LYS A 28 9.27 -12.23 2.56
C LYS A 28 10.41 -13.22 2.31
N LEU A 29 10.16 -14.33 1.63
CA LEU A 29 11.16 -15.32 1.21
C LEU A 29 11.68 -15.05 -0.20
N LEU A 30 11.10 -14.08 -0.92
CA LEU A 30 11.51 -13.75 -2.28
C LEU A 30 12.81 -12.94 -2.28
N THR A 31 13.78 -13.45 -3.03
CA THR A 31 14.99 -12.71 -3.43
C THR A 31 14.62 -11.45 -4.23
N PRO A 32 15.52 -10.45 -4.31
CA PRO A 32 15.28 -9.24 -5.11
C PRO A 32 14.89 -9.55 -6.56
N ILE A 33 15.60 -10.48 -7.21
CA ILE A 33 15.35 -10.90 -8.60
C ILE A 33 13.95 -11.53 -8.75
N GLN A 34 13.53 -12.36 -7.79
CA GLN A 34 12.18 -12.93 -7.81
C GLN A 34 11.11 -11.84 -7.66
N ARG A 35 11.31 -10.86 -6.77
CA ARG A 35 10.40 -9.73 -6.62
C ARG A 35 10.30 -8.90 -7.90
N GLU A 36 11.41 -8.63 -8.57
CA GLU A 36 11.41 -7.93 -9.87
C GLU A 36 10.62 -8.69 -10.93
N ASN A 37 10.84 -9.99 -11.07
CA ASN A 37 10.11 -10.81 -12.04
C ASN A 37 8.60 -10.86 -11.74
N ILE A 38 8.23 -11.05 -10.48
CA ILE A 38 6.82 -11.04 -10.06
C ILE A 38 6.20 -9.65 -10.25
N SER A 39 6.92 -8.58 -9.94
CA SER A 39 6.47 -7.19 -10.16
C SER A 39 6.21 -6.93 -11.65
N LYS A 40 7.07 -7.40 -12.55
CA LYS A 40 6.86 -7.30 -14.00
C LYS A 40 5.57 -7.99 -14.45
N GLU A 41 5.28 -9.18 -13.94
CA GLU A 41 4.03 -9.88 -14.27
C GLU A 41 2.81 -9.21 -13.64
N LEU A 42 2.91 -8.79 -12.37
CA LEU A 42 1.84 -8.06 -11.67
C LEU A 42 1.40 -6.82 -12.45
N ARG A 43 2.36 -5.98 -12.88
CA ARG A 43 2.08 -4.73 -13.60
C ARG A 43 1.35 -4.94 -14.93
N LYS A 44 1.34 -6.16 -15.49
CA LYS A 44 0.57 -6.49 -16.70
C LYS A 44 -0.88 -6.85 -16.41
N ILE A 45 -1.19 -7.34 -15.22
CA ILE A 45 -2.49 -7.94 -14.90
C ILE A 45 -3.31 -7.15 -13.87
N VAL A 46 -2.69 -6.23 -13.13
CA VAL A 46 -3.39 -5.38 -12.16
C VAL A 46 -3.31 -3.91 -12.51
N GLN A 47 -4.34 -3.16 -12.15
CA GLN A 47 -4.24 -1.71 -12.08
C GLN A 47 -3.61 -1.34 -10.73
N PHE A 48 -2.70 -0.37 -10.75
CA PHE A 48 -1.97 0.03 -9.55
C PHE A 48 -1.67 1.54 -9.57
N LYS A 49 -1.37 2.08 -8.40
CA LYS A 49 -0.86 3.44 -8.21
C LYS A 49 0.36 3.41 -7.33
N ILE A 50 1.37 4.20 -7.69
CA ILE A 50 2.57 4.42 -6.90
C ILE A 50 2.68 5.91 -6.59
N ILE A 51 3.06 6.22 -5.35
CA ILE A 51 3.45 7.55 -4.92
C ILE A 51 4.87 7.46 -4.36
N LYS A 52 5.75 8.27 -4.94
CA LYS A 52 7.15 8.41 -4.53
C LYS A 52 7.30 9.66 -3.67
N ILE A 53 7.69 9.48 -2.42
CA ILE A 53 7.88 10.54 -1.44
C ILE A 53 9.38 10.77 -1.29
N THR A 54 9.83 11.95 -1.71
CA THR A 54 11.25 12.31 -1.66
C THR A 54 11.74 12.53 -0.22
N PRO A 55 13.05 12.38 0.06
CA PRO A 55 13.61 12.69 1.38
C PRO A 55 13.21 14.08 1.88
N LYS A 56 13.27 15.11 1.01
CA LYS A 56 12.84 16.47 1.35
C LYS A 56 11.39 16.55 1.85
N GLN A 57 10.47 15.77 1.26
CA GLN A 57 9.08 15.72 1.71
C GLN A 57 8.93 14.99 3.05
N ILE A 58 9.74 13.96 3.28
CA ILE A 58 9.80 13.27 4.57
C ILE A 58 10.29 14.23 5.65
N ASP A 59 11.42 14.89 5.41
CA ASP A 59 12.02 15.86 6.34
C ASP A 59 11.00 16.96 6.68
N SER A 60 10.36 17.54 5.66
CA SER A 60 9.32 18.57 5.85
C SER A 60 8.14 18.11 6.70
N ALA A 61 7.76 16.82 6.62
CA ALA A 61 6.66 16.27 7.41
C ALA A 61 7.06 15.94 8.85
N VAL A 62 8.31 15.50 9.06
CA VAL A 62 8.85 15.16 10.38
C VAL A 62 9.20 16.41 11.18
N GLU A 63 9.67 17.48 10.51
CA GLU A 63 9.96 18.78 11.13
C GLU A 63 8.70 19.60 11.45
N SER A 64 7.53 19.18 10.97
CA SER A 64 6.27 19.88 11.23
C SER A 64 5.66 19.49 12.57
N ASP A 65 5.22 20.49 13.36
CA ASP A 65 4.52 20.26 14.63
C ASP A 65 3.21 19.47 14.51
N ASN A 66 2.60 19.46 13.32
CA ASN A 66 1.27 18.89 13.09
C ASN A 66 1.29 17.57 12.32
N SER A 67 2.47 17.06 11.94
CA SER A 67 2.59 15.85 11.14
C SER A 67 3.74 14.97 11.61
N ASN A 68 3.83 13.79 11.01
CA ASN A 68 4.95 12.87 11.17
C ASN A 68 4.92 11.89 9.98
N LEU A 69 5.84 10.93 9.99
CA LEU A 69 5.93 9.92 8.93
C LEU A 69 4.64 9.12 8.75
N ASN A 70 3.99 8.68 9.86
CA ASN A 70 2.74 7.91 9.77
C ASN A 70 1.60 8.73 9.15
N TRP A 71 1.48 10.02 9.48
CA TRP A 71 0.46 10.89 8.88
C TRP A 71 0.76 11.23 7.43
N LEU A 72 2.03 11.41 7.08
CA LEU A 72 2.46 11.54 5.68
C LEU A 72 2.11 10.28 4.87
N GLU A 73 2.31 9.09 5.44
CA GLU A 73 1.88 7.83 4.83
C GLU A 73 0.36 7.80 4.66
N ALA A 74 -0.40 8.14 5.71
CA ALA A 74 -1.86 8.17 5.67
C ALA A 74 -2.41 9.09 4.57
N ASP A 75 -1.86 10.30 4.44
CA ASP A 75 -2.26 11.26 3.42
C ASP A 75 -2.02 10.74 1.99
N ASN A 76 -0.92 10.02 1.78
CA ASN A 76 -0.62 9.43 0.47
C ASN A 76 -1.42 8.15 0.22
N THR A 77 -1.69 7.34 1.25
CA THR A 77 -2.66 6.24 1.16
C THR A 77 -4.05 6.75 0.77
N ILE A 78 -4.50 7.89 1.32
CA ILE A 78 -5.78 8.52 0.94
C ILE A 78 -5.80 8.89 -0.54
N LYS A 79 -4.71 9.46 -1.07
CA LYS A 79 -4.61 9.79 -2.51
C LYS A 79 -4.77 8.54 -3.38
N ILE A 80 -4.10 7.44 -3.00
CA ILE A 80 -4.21 6.16 -3.70
C ILE A 80 -5.64 5.62 -3.63
N LEU A 81 -6.29 5.66 -2.47
CA LEU A 81 -7.67 5.20 -2.31
C LEU A 81 -8.65 6.00 -3.16
N LYS A 82 -8.49 7.33 -3.25
CA LYS A 82 -9.34 8.19 -4.10
C LYS A 82 -9.13 7.91 -5.58
N GLU A 83 -7.89 7.62 -6.00
CA GLU A 83 -7.58 7.37 -7.40
C GLU A 83 -8.03 5.98 -7.87
N LEU A 84 -7.83 4.95 -7.03
CA LEU A 84 -8.24 3.58 -7.36
C LEU A 84 -9.72 3.30 -7.09
N ASN A 85 -10.34 4.07 -6.17
CA ASN A 85 -11.74 3.99 -5.77
C ASN A 85 -12.28 2.56 -5.54
N PRO A 86 -11.68 1.76 -4.64
CA PRO A 86 -12.11 0.39 -4.39
C PRO A 86 -13.36 0.32 -3.51
N ASN A 87 -14.17 -0.74 -3.64
CA ASN A 87 -15.24 -1.03 -2.68
C ASN A 87 -14.70 -1.49 -1.31
N LYS A 88 -13.54 -2.16 -1.30
CA LYS A 88 -12.88 -2.72 -0.11
C LYS A 88 -11.37 -2.52 -0.20
N ALA A 89 -10.75 -2.06 0.87
CA ALA A 89 -9.31 -1.82 0.93
C ALA A 89 -8.66 -2.50 2.13
N TYR A 90 -7.58 -3.23 1.87
CA TYR A 90 -6.68 -3.79 2.88
C TYR A 90 -5.44 -2.90 2.96
N ILE A 91 -5.11 -2.40 4.15
CA ILE A 91 -4.10 -1.36 4.35
C ILE A 91 -3.17 -1.79 5.49
N ASP A 92 -1.88 -1.90 5.18
CA ASP A 92 -0.84 -2.09 6.19
C ASP A 92 -0.66 -0.81 7.01
N CYS A 93 -0.75 -0.93 8.33
CA CYS A 93 -0.73 0.19 9.26
C CYS A 93 0.68 0.41 9.82
N PRO A 94 1.34 1.55 9.52
CA PRO A 94 2.67 1.87 10.05
C PRO A 94 2.61 2.35 11.51
N SER A 95 1.46 2.86 11.95
CA SER A 95 1.25 3.36 13.32
C SER A 95 0.88 2.25 14.29
N THR A 96 1.45 2.26 15.50
CA THR A 96 1.05 1.39 16.62
C THR A 96 -0.41 1.57 17.04
N ASN A 97 -1.04 2.69 16.70
CA ASN A 97 -2.45 2.95 16.97
C ASN A 97 -3.29 2.81 15.69
N ILE A 98 -3.65 1.57 15.37
CA ILE A 98 -4.49 1.22 14.21
C ILE A 98 -5.80 2.01 14.20
N ASN A 99 -6.45 2.19 15.36
CA ASN A 99 -7.73 2.87 15.44
C ASN A 99 -7.62 4.36 15.07
N ALA A 100 -6.60 5.05 15.57
CA ALA A 100 -6.35 6.45 15.20
C ALA A 100 -6.05 6.59 13.70
N TYR A 101 -5.21 5.70 13.16
CA TYR A 101 -4.87 5.69 11.72
C TYR A 101 -6.11 5.43 10.85
N LYS A 102 -6.88 4.38 11.16
CA LYS A 102 -8.13 4.04 10.46
C LYS A 102 -9.15 5.18 10.51
N ASN A 103 -9.31 5.82 11.66
CA ASN A 103 -10.20 6.98 11.82
C ASN A 103 -9.72 8.18 11.01
N TYR A 104 -8.41 8.40 10.93
CA TYR A 104 -7.81 9.46 10.12
C TYR A 104 -8.12 9.28 8.63
N LEU A 105 -7.95 8.05 8.11
CA LEU A 105 -8.31 7.69 6.74
C LEU A 105 -9.81 7.87 6.50
N ARG A 106 -10.64 7.29 7.36
CA ARG A 106 -12.10 7.27 7.23
C ARG A 106 -12.70 8.68 7.11
N LYS A 107 -12.15 9.66 7.85
CA LYS A 107 -12.62 11.06 7.80
C LYS A 107 -12.30 11.78 6.48
N ARG A 108 -11.46 11.21 5.62
CA ARG A 108 -10.90 11.89 4.43
C ARG A 108 -11.17 11.16 3.10
N ILE A 109 -11.86 10.02 3.14
CA ILE A 109 -12.25 9.23 1.97
C ILE A 109 -13.78 9.19 1.81
N GLU A 110 -14.25 8.76 0.65
CA GLU A 110 -15.67 8.65 0.34
C GLU A 110 -16.41 7.65 1.26
N THR A 111 -17.68 7.94 1.51
CA THR A 111 -18.58 7.06 2.26
C THR A 111 -18.97 5.86 1.40
N GLY A 112 -18.27 4.74 1.59
CA GLY A 112 -18.58 3.48 0.88
C GLY A 112 -17.44 2.47 0.87
N ILE A 113 -16.19 2.94 1.02
CA ILE A 113 -15.02 2.05 1.02
C ILE A 113 -14.96 1.26 2.34
N GLU A 114 -15.00 -0.07 2.28
CA GLU A 114 -14.80 -0.93 3.44
C GLU A 114 -13.30 -1.00 3.81
N LEU A 115 -12.90 -0.40 4.93
CA LEU A 115 -11.51 -0.34 5.37
C LEU A 115 -11.11 -1.48 6.32
N HIS A 116 -10.19 -2.32 5.88
CA HIS A 116 -9.47 -3.32 6.65
C HIS A 116 -8.05 -2.84 6.91
N VAL A 117 -7.85 -2.21 8.06
CA VAL A 117 -6.56 -1.64 8.46
C VAL A 117 -5.97 -2.51 9.58
N GLY A 118 -4.71 -2.92 9.43
CA GLY A 118 -4.03 -3.71 10.46
C GLY A 118 -2.54 -3.81 10.20
N HIS A 119 -1.82 -4.46 11.10
CA HIS A 119 -0.39 -4.70 10.94
C HIS A 119 -0.13 -5.95 10.11
N LYS A 120 1.02 -5.98 9.40
CA LYS A 120 1.47 -7.13 8.61
C LYS A 120 0.48 -7.55 7.52
N MET A 121 -0.33 -6.61 7.04
CA MET A 121 -1.32 -6.88 5.98
C MET A 121 -0.63 -7.34 4.68
N ASP A 122 0.60 -6.89 4.43
CA ASP A 122 1.41 -7.35 3.30
C ASP A 122 1.79 -8.84 3.36
N SER A 123 1.64 -9.47 4.53
CA SER A 123 1.90 -10.88 4.77
C SER A 123 0.61 -11.68 4.83
N ASP A 124 -0.43 -11.09 5.41
CA ASP A 124 -1.68 -11.77 5.70
C ASP A 124 -2.71 -11.64 4.56
N ASN A 125 -2.54 -10.65 3.68
CA ASN A 125 -3.43 -10.39 2.55
C ASN A 125 -2.67 -10.33 1.21
N ILE A 126 -3.12 -11.11 0.23
CA ILE A 126 -2.44 -11.22 -1.06
C ILE A 126 -2.45 -9.94 -1.90
N VAL A 127 -3.51 -9.13 -1.82
CA VAL A 127 -3.61 -7.86 -2.56
C VAL A 127 -2.64 -6.84 -1.96
N CYS A 128 -2.57 -6.76 -0.62
CA CYS A 128 -1.60 -5.93 0.06
C CYS A 128 -0.15 -6.42 -0.17
N SER A 129 0.05 -7.74 -0.27
CA SER A 129 1.34 -8.33 -0.63
C SER A 129 1.77 -7.97 -2.06
N ALA A 130 0.85 -7.98 -3.03
CA ALA A 130 1.10 -7.52 -4.39
C ALA A 130 1.52 -6.05 -4.42
N ALA A 131 0.83 -5.18 -3.67
CA ALA A 131 1.22 -3.78 -3.54
C ALA A 131 2.61 -3.61 -2.90
N SER A 132 2.94 -4.40 -1.87
CA SER A 132 4.27 -4.42 -1.23
C SER A 132 5.38 -4.83 -2.20
N ILE A 133 5.15 -5.83 -3.07
CA ILE A 133 6.10 -6.20 -4.13
C ILE A 133 6.32 -5.07 -5.12
N ILE A 134 5.24 -4.42 -5.59
CA ILE A 134 5.33 -3.28 -6.50
C ILE A 134 6.12 -2.13 -5.86
N ALA A 135 5.84 -1.79 -4.59
CA ALA A 135 6.55 -0.73 -3.88
C ALA A 135 8.05 -1.02 -3.68
N LYS A 136 8.41 -2.28 -3.39
CA LYS A 136 9.80 -2.70 -3.15
C LYS A 136 10.66 -2.81 -4.41
N THR A 137 10.07 -2.66 -5.59
CA THR A 137 10.72 -2.82 -6.90
C THR A 137 10.68 -1.55 -7.74
N GLU A 138 10.45 -0.40 -7.09
CA GLU A 138 10.43 0.94 -7.68
C GLU A 138 11.61 1.79 -7.19
#